data_AF-A0A7C1WIG3-F1
#
_entry.id   AF-A0A7C1WIG3-F1
#
_cell.length_a   1.000
_cell.length_b   1.000
_cell.length_c   1.000
_cell.angle_alpha   90.00
_cell.angle_beta   90.00
_cell.angle_gamma   90.00
#
_symmetry.space_group_name_H-M   'P 1'
#
loop_
_entity.id
_entity.type
_entity.pdbx_description
1 polymer ?
#
loop_
_entity_poly.entity_id
_entity_poly.type
_entity_poly.pdbx_seq_one_letter_code
_entity_poly.pdbx_strand_id
1 'polypeptide(L)'
;MNFLRRQFMQLSVITIAVTSIATGNLLVNGDFSNWENPRQPSGWIVEDTTKAKIEQEAGTIHSSPYSCKITRLVTGTGNNYGLRQYVNVIPANIYTFKAWFYDDDVNARGGLVITWCRQDTSAIRSTSVVYTDSAVHTWQHLSKTDTAPDSAVFARCLLRIYGFTGGPAGGVV
;
A
#
# COMPACT_ATOMS: atom_id res chain seq x y z
N MET A 1 -25.97 47.41 -58.79
CA MET A 1 -25.46 47.59 -57.41
C MET A 1 -26.29 46.69 -56.51
N ASN A 2 -25.77 45.55 -56.05
CA ASN A 2 -26.23 44.86 -54.83
C ASN A 2 -25.24 43.75 -54.48
N PHE A 3 -24.76 43.82 -53.24
CA PHE A 3 -23.61 43.11 -52.69
C PHE A 3 -23.92 41.65 -52.36
N LEU A 4 -22.97 40.77 -52.65
CA LEU A 4 -22.86 39.42 -52.10
C LEU A 4 -22.78 39.46 -50.57
N ARG A 5 -23.61 38.66 -49.87
CA ARG A 5 -23.36 38.26 -48.47
C ARG A 5 -22.94 36.79 -48.44
N ARG A 6 -21.63 36.55 -48.29
CA ARG A 6 -21.11 35.23 -47.90
C ARG A 6 -21.23 35.11 -46.38
N GLN A 7 -22.08 34.23 -45.90
CA GLN A 7 -22.11 33.84 -44.49
C GLN A 7 -21.00 32.82 -44.26
N PHE A 8 -19.99 33.18 -43.46
CA PHE A 8 -18.98 32.26 -42.97
C PHE A 8 -19.53 31.54 -41.73
N MET A 9 -19.73 30.23 -41.85
CA MET A 9 -20.08 29.35 -40.73
C MET A 9 -18.80 29.09 -39.92
N GLN A 10 -18.69 29.67 -38.73
CA GLN A 10 -17.58 29.39 -37.82
C GLN A 10 -17.80 28.04 -37.11
N LEU A 11 -16.90 27.09 -37.34
CA LEU A 11 -16.85 25.81 -36.65
C LEU A 11 -16.06 26.00 -35.34
N SER A 12 -16.76 25.97 -34.21
CA SER A 12 -16.12 26.03 -32.89
C SER A 12 -15.54 24.65 -32.52
N VAL A 13 -14.22 24.54 -32.51
CA VAL A 13 -13.53 23.35 -31.98
C VAL A 13 -13.46 23.47 -30.45
N ILE A 14 -14.15 22.59 -29.75
CA ILE A 14 -14.06 22.46 -28.28
C ILE A 14 -12.82 21.62 -27.97
N THR A 15 -11.76 22.27 -27.50
CA THR A 15 -10.57 21.58 -26.99
C THR A 15 -10.86 21.09 -25.57
N ILE A 16 -11.09 19.79 -25.40
CA ILE A 16 -11.15 19.18 -24.07
C ILE A 16 -9.72 19.09 -23.54
N ALA A 17 -9.40 19.94 -22.57
CA ALA A 17 -8.16 19.83 -21.82
C ALA A 17 -8.24 18.57 -20.94
N VAL A 18 -7.59 17.49 -21.38
CA VAL A 18 -7.35 16.32 -20.52
C VAL A 18 -6.21 16.71 -19.58
N THR A 19 -6.55 17.19 -18.38
CA THR A 19 -5.56 17.39 -17.33
C THR A 19 -5.11 16.01 -16.86
N SER A 20 -3.89 15.60 -17.23
CA SER A 20 -3.22 14.46 -16.62
C SER A 20 -3.06 14.74 -15.12
N ILE A 21 -3.84 14.05 -14.29
CA ILE A 21 -3.63 14.10 -12.84
C ILE A 21 -2.31 13.37 -12.59
N ALA A 22 -1.26 14.12 -12.27
CA ALA A 22 -0.01 13.52 -11.80
C ALA A 22 -0.33 12.78 -10.49
N THR A 23 -0.42 11.45 -10.54
CA THR A 23 -0.63 10.62 -9.35
C THR A 23 0.70 10.47 -8.62
N GLY A 24 0.92 11.30 -7.60
CA GLY A 24 2.04 11.15 -6.66
C GLY A 24 1.83 9.96 -5.72
N ASN A 25 2.92 9.49 -5.10
CA ASN A 25 2.82 8.53 -4.00
C ASN A 25 2.04 9.16 -2.83
N LEU A 26 0.99 8.49 -2.38
CA LEU A 26 0.15 8.97 -1.27
C LEU A 26 0.70 8.54 0.10
N LEU A 27 1.60 7.56 0.13
CA LEU A 27 2.23 7.11 1.36
C LEU A 27 3.33 8.08 1.78
N VAL A 28 3.35 8.40 3.06
CA VAL A 28 4.46 9.05 3.73
C VAL A 28 5.48 7.97 4.10
N ASN A 29 6.77 8.24 3.83
CA ASN A 29 7.88 7.37 4.23
C ASN A 29 7.67 5.90 3.79
N GLY A 30 7.25 5.71 2.53
CA GLY A 30 7.02 4.39 1.95
C GLY A 30 8.30 3.61 1.63
N ASP A 31 9.45 4.29 1.68
CA ASP A 31 10.81 3.75 1.52
C ASP A 31 11.48 3.38 2.85
N PHE A 32 10.84 3.68 3.99
CA PHE A 32 11.34 3.45 5.35
C PHE A 32 12.69 4.13 5.65
N SER A 33 12.96 5.28 5.03
CA SER A 33 14.20 6.03 5.30
C SER A 33 14.16 6.81 6.62
N ASN A 34 12.97 7.12 7.14
CA ASN A 34 12.78 7.89 8.38
C ASN A 34 12.09 7.09 9.49
N TRP A 35 12.57 7.23 10.73
CA TRP A 35 12.05 6.48 11.88
C TRP A 35 12.04 7.35 13.14
N GLU A 36 10.96 7.28 13.91
CA GLU A 36 10.84 7.97 15.20
C GLU A 36 11.72 7.30 16.27
N ASN A 37 11.87 5.98 16.15
CA ASN A 37 12.79 5.14 16.90
C ASN A 37 12.98 3.82 16.15
N PRO A 38 13.92 2.94 16.54
CA PRO A 38 14.21 1.70 15.80
C PRO A 38 13.07 0.70 15.63
N ARG A 39 11.89 0.92 16.25
CA ARG A 39 10.71 0.06 16.16
C ARG A 39 9.47 0.76 15.61
N GLN A 40 9.60 2.02 15.17
CA GLN A 40 8.48 2.85 14.76
C GLN A 40 8.87 3.68 13.52
N PRO A 41 8.52 3.22 12.30
CA PRO A 41 8.75 4.00 11.11
C PRO A 41 7.83 5.23 11.12
N SER A 42 8.37 6.39 10.74
CA SER A 42 7.62 7.65 10.73
C SER A 42 6.43 7.55 9.78
N GLY A 43 5.26 8.03 10.20
CA GLY A 43 4.03 8.02 9.40
C GLY A 43 3.28 6.68 9.33
N TRP A 44 3.87 5.59 9.85
CA TRP A 44 3.22 4.27 9.91
C TRP A 44 2.71 3.97 11.31
N ILE A 45 1.67 3.16 11.42
CA ILE A 45 1.13 2.69 12.70
C ILE A 45 1.44 1.20 12.84
N VAL A 46 2.11 0.83 13.93
CA VAL A 46 2.28 -0.58 14.33
C VAL A 46 0.95 -1.10 14.87
N GLU A 47 0.42 -2.17 14.29
CA GLU A 47 -0.93 -2.64 14.61
C GLU A 47 -1.04 -3.23 16.03
N ASP A 48 -0.10 -4.10 16.42
CA ASP A 48 -0.04 -4.74 17.73
C ASP A 48 1.38 -5.27 18.01
N THR A 49 2.07 -4.64 18.97
CA THR A 49 3.46 -4.95 19.33
C THR A 49 3.62 -6.27 20.09
N THR A 50 2.52 -6.86 20.56
CA THR A 50 2.53 -8.20 21.19
C THR A 50 2.44 -9.32 20.15
N LYS A 51 2.06 -8.98 18.91
CA LYS A 51 1.80 -9.94 17.83
C LYS A 51 2.80 -9.83 16.68
N ALA A 52 3.28 -8.62 16.39
CA ALA A 52 4.31 -8.36 15.41
C ALA A 52 5.38 -7.41 15.97
N LYS A 53 6.64 -7.75 15.70
CA LYS A 53 7.79 -6.90 15.98
C LYS A 53 8.19 -6.18 14.71
N ILE A 54 8.28 -4.86 14.78
CA ILE A 54 8.74 -3.98 13.70
C ILE A 54 10.12 -3.48 14.06
N GLU A 55 11.07 -3.58 13.12
CA GLU A 55 12.46 -3.17 13.33
C GLU A 55 13.05 -2.52 12.09
N GLN A 56 13.95 -1.56 12.32
CA GLN A 56 14.91 -1.12 11.30
C GLN A 56 15.81 -2.29 10.88
N GLU A 57 15.91 -2.52 9.58
CA GLU A 57 16.85 -3.47 8.98
C GLU A 57 17.89 -2.69 8.15
N ALA A 58 19.16 -2.92 8.42
CA ALA A 58 20.28 -2.23 7.77
C ALA A 58 21.18 -3.18 6.94
N GLY A 59 21.05 -4.50 7.13
CA GLY A 59 21.78 -5.51 6.37
C GLY A 59 21.07 -5.88 5.08
N THR A 60 19.80 -6.27 5.17
CA THR A 60 18.95 -6.59 4.00
C THR A 60 18.12 -5.37 3.62
N ILE A 61 18.61 -4.52 2.72
CA ILE A 61 17.92 -3.29 2.32
C ILE A 61 17.59 -3.26 0.82
N HIS A 62 16.39 -2.76 0.48
CA HIS A 62 16.02 -2.49 -0.91
C HIS A 62 16.48 -1.09 -1.35
N SER A 63 16.37 -0.12 -0.44
CA SER A 63 16.84 1.26 -0.61
C SER A 63 17.52 1.75 0.66
N SER A 64 18.57 2.56 0.51
CA SER A 64 19.29 3.18 1.64
C SER A 64 18.40 4.20 2.37
N PRO A 65 18.53 4.36 3.70
CA PRO A 65 19.46 3.66 4.60
C PRO A 65 18.91 2.37 5.23
N TYR A 66 17.59 2.19 5.27
CA TYR A 66 16.95 1.10 6.00
C TYR A 66 15.82 0.47 5.19
N SER A 67 15.51 -0.77 5.52
CA SER A 67 14.22 -1.40 5.22
C SER A 67 13.50 -1.73 6.54
N CYS A 68 12.29 -2.26 6.45
CA CYS A 68 11.46 -2.55 7.63
C CYS A 68 11.28 -4.06 7.80
N LYS A 69 11.89 -4.62 8.85
CA LYS A 69 11.64 -6.02 9.20
C LYS A 69 10.36 -6.18 10.00
N ILE A 70 9.49 -7.09 9.57
CA ILE A 70 8.27 -7.50 10.26
C ILE A 70 8.42 -8.95 10.70
N THR A 71 8.49 -9.18 12.01
CA THR A 71 8.59 -10.53 12.59
C THR A 71 7.33 -10.87 13.36
N ARG A 72 6.74 -12.03 13.10
CA ARG A 72 5.61 -12.57 13.87
C ARG A 72 6.09 -13.06 15.23
N LEU A 73 5.39 -12.70 16.31
CA LEU A 73 5.76 -13.05 17.68
C LEU A 73 4.95 -14.19 18.29
N VAL A 74 3.76 -14.48 17.75
CA VAL A 74 2.86 -15.49 18.30
C VAL A 74 2.56 -16.59 17.30
N THR A 75 2.43 -17.82 17.80
CA THR A 75 2.03 -18.99 17.01
C THR A 75 0.53 -18.99 16.71
N GLY A 76 0.12 -19.70 15.66
CA GLY A 76 -1.29 -19.91 15.33
C GLY A 76 -1.89 -18.94 14.30
N THR A 77 -3.02 -19.35 13.73
CA THR A 77 -3.76 -18.63 12.69
C THR A 77 -4.47 -17.39 13.23
N GLY A 78 -4.67 -16.40 12.36
CA GLY A 78 -5.45 -15.20 12.67
C GLY A 78 -4.67 -14.11 13.40
N ASN A 79 -3.42 -14.37 13.79
CA ASN A 79 -2.52 -13.38 14.39
C ASN A 79 -1.66 -12.64 13.35
N ASN A 80 -2.26 -12.24 12.24
CA ASN A 80 -1.54 -11.53 11.17
C ASN A 80 -1.56 -10.04 11.49
N TYR A 81 -0.40 -9.45 11.76
CA TYR A 81 -0.25 -8.05 12.14
C TYR A 81 0.96 -7.45 11.43
N GLY A 82 1.10 -6.14 11.44
CA GLY A 82 2.30 -5.48 10.94
C GLY A 82 2.16 -3.98 11.03
N LEU A 83 2.27 -3.33 9.87
CA LEU A 83 2.16 -1.89 9.71
C LEU A 83 0.91 -1.51 8.94
N ARG A 84 0.34 -0.36 9.30
CA ARG A 84 -0.72 0.28 8.54
C ARG A 84 -0.50 1.77 8.36
N GLN A 85 -0.95 2.30 7.24
CA GLN A 85 -1.06 3.74 7.01
C GLN A 85 -2.43 4.04 6.38
N TYR A 86 -3.08 5.13 6.82
CA TYR A 86 -4.28 5.62 6.16
C TYR A 86 -3.89 6.68 5.14
N VAL A 87 -4.41 6.56 3.92
CA VAL A 87 -4.29 7.60 2.90
C VAL A 87 -5.68 8.04 2.48
N ASN A 88 -5.85 9.34 2.24
CA ASN A 88 -7.10 9.90 1.72
C ASN A 88 -7.35 9.37 0.31
N VAL A 89 -8.59 9.01 0.02
CA VAL A 89 -9.02 8.52 -1.30
C VAL A 89 -10.32 9.20 -1.71
N ILE A 90 -10.57 9.17 -3.02
CA ILE A 90 -11.79 9.65 -3.65
C ILE A 90 -12.55 8.42 -4.14
N PRO A 91 -13.85 8.26 -3.83
CA PRO A 91 -14.67 7.19 -4.35
C PRO A 91 -14.59 7.07 -5.87
N ALA A 92 -14.73 5.86 -6.40
CA ALA A 92 -14.64 5.51 -7.82
C ALA A 92 -13.26 5.70 -8.49
N ASN A 93 -12.26 6.26 -7.80
CA ASN A 93 -10.90 6.29 -8.33
C ASN A 93 -10.18 4.94 -8.15
N ILE A 94 -9.31 4.62 -9.10
CA ILE A 94 -8.45 3.42 -9.06
C ILE A 94 -7.17 3.77 -8.32
N TYR A 95 -6.81 2.93 -7.36
CA TYR A 95 -5.56 3.05 -6.60
C TYR A 95 -4.74 1.78 -6.73
N THR A 96 -3.42 1.92 -6.69
CA THR A 96 -2.50 0.79 -6.66
C THR A 96 -1.56 0.92 -5.46
N PHE A 97 -1.56 -0.10 -4.61
CA PHE A 97 -0.61 -0.24 -3.51
C PHE A 97 0.48 -1.24 -3.90
N LYS A 98 1.74 -0.87 -3.69
CA LYS A 98 2.94 -1.65 -4.05
C LYS A 98 3.91 -1.67 -2.90
N ALA A 99 4.64 -2.76 -2.76
CA ALA A 99 5.77 -2.87 -1.85
C ALA A 99 6.77 -3.91 -2.37
N TRP A 100 8.03 -3.68 -2.08
CA TRP A 100 9.08 -4.68 -2.22
C TRP A 100 9.22 -5.42 -0.89
N PHE A 101 9.31 -6.74 -0.97
CA PHE A 101 9.55 -7.62 0.17
C PHE A 101 10.75 -8.52 -0.11
N TYR A 102 11.54 -8.83 0.90
CA TYR A 102 12.50 -9.91 0.89
C TYR A 102 12.02 -10.97 1.88
N ASP A 103 11.74 -12.17 1.36
CA ASP A 103 11.23 -13.30 2.13
C ASP A 103 12.10 -14.54 1.88
N ASP A 104 12.82 -14.95 2.91
CA ASP A 104 13.64 -16.16 2.96
C ASP A 104 13.27 -17.07 4.15
N ASP A 105 12.10 -16.86 4.76
CA ASP A 105 11.66 -17.57 5.94
C ASP A 105 10.45 -18.46 5.64
N VAL A 106 10.69 -19.77 5.59
CA VAL A 106 9.66 -20.80 5.34
C VAL A 106 8.50 -20.79 6.34
N ASN A 107 8.62 -20.11 7.48
CA ASN A 107 7.59 -20.02 8.51
C ASN A 107 6.74 -18.75 8.43
N ALA A 108 7.03 -17.90 7.45
CA ALA A 108 6.40 -16.61 7.30
C ALA A 108 6.05 -16.31 5.83
N ARG A 109 5.14 -15.35 5.65
CA ARG A 109 4.90 -14.68 4.36
C ARG A 109 4.58 -13.22 4.61
N GLY A 110 5.23 -12.34 3.86
CA GLY A 110 4.81 -10.96 3.72
C GLY A 110 3.49 -10.89 2.98
N GLY A 111 2.64 -9.94 3.36
CA GLY A 111 1.36 -9.77 2.69
C GLY A 111 0.92 -8.32 2.58
N LEU A 112 0.29 -8.02 1.45
CA LEU A 112 -0.20 -6.70 1.08
C LEU A 112 -1.73 -6.71 0.98
N VAL A 113 -2.38 -5.76 1.68
CA VAL A 113 -3.85 -5.61 1.69
C VAL A 113 -4.23 -4.14 1.63
N ILE A 114 -5.36 -3.85 0.98
CA ILE A 114 -6.04 -2.55 1.06
C ILE A 114 -7.36 -2.80 1.78
N THR A 115 -7.61 -2.11 2.91
CA THR A 115 -8.95 -2.01 3.49
C THR A 115 -9.52 -0.63 3.20
N TRP A 116 -10.65 -0.58 2.50
CA TRP A 116 -11.39 0.65 2.28
C TRP A 116 -12.17 1.02 3.54
N CYS A 117 -12.08 2.28 3.94
CA CYS A 117 -12.64 2.78 5.19
C CYS A 117 -13.48 4.04 4.98
N ARG A 118 -14.48 4.23 5.85
CA ARG A 118 -15.27 5.47 5.95
C ARG A 118 -14.51 6.54 6.73
N GLN A 119 -15.10 7.74 6.84
CA GLN A 119 -14.57 8.88 7.60
C GLN A 119 -14.27 8.54 9.07
N ASP A 120 -15.06 7.67 9.70
CA ASP A 120 -14.87 7.21 11.08
C ASP A 120 -13.84 6.07 11.20
N THR A 121 -13.14 5.75 10.11
CA THR A 121 -12.18 4.64 9.95
C THR A 121 -12.78 3.24 9.99
N SER A 122 -14.11 3.10 10.10
CA SER A 122 -14.78 1.80 10.00
C SER A 122 -14.54 1.16 8.63
N ALA A 123 -14.32 -0.15 8.61
CA ALA A 123 -14.08 -0.88 7.37
C ALA A 123 -15.37 -0.98 6.53
N ILE A 124 -15.22 -0.80 5.22
CA ILE A 124 -16.23 -1.10 4.21
C ILE A 124 -15.99 -2.51 3.68
N ARG A 125 -14.82 -2.73 3.07
CA ARG A 125 -14.35 -4.03 2.57
C ARG A 125 -12.83 -4.03 2.46
N SER A 126 -12.24 -5.23 2.45
CA SER A 126 -10.82 -5.44 2.15
C SER A 126 -10.64 -6.13 0.82
N THR A 127 -9.50 -5.90 0.19
CA THR A 127 -9.04 -6.74 -0.92
C THR A 127 -8.58 -8.10 -0.43
N SER A 128 -8.46 -9.07 -1.34
CA SER A 128 -7.71 -10.30 -1.05
C SER A 128 -6.23 -9.99 -0.83
N VAL A 129 -5.58 -10.80 0.00
CA VAL A 129 -4.15 -10.64 0.27
C VAL A 129 -3.33 -11.10 -0.93
N VAL A 130 -2.25 -10.37 -1.22
CA VAL A 130 -1.16 -10.85 -2.09
C VAL A 130 0.01 -11.20 -1.20
N TYR A 131 0.60 -12.39 -1.38
CA TYR A 131 1.64 -12.93 -0.53
C TYR A 131 2.98 -13.01 -1.25
N THR A 132 4.07 -12.96 -0.48
CA THR A 132 5.39 -13.42 -0.91
C THR A 132 5.44 -14.94 -1.04
N ASP A 133 6.44 -15.42 -1.78
CA ASP A 133 6.86 -16.82 -1.83
C ASP A 133 8.23 -16.96 -1.15
N SER A 134 8.27 -17.64 0.00
CA SER A 134 9.50 -17.85 0.78
C SER A 134 10.54 -18.71 0.06
N ALA A 135 10.22 -19.36 -1.06
CA ALA A 135 11.20 -20.06 -1.89
C ALA A 135 11.99 -19.10 -2.81
N VAL A 136 11.54 -17.85 -2.94
CA VAL A 136 12.15 -16.82 -3.78
C VAL A 136 13.00 -15.90 -2.91
N HIS A 137 14.26 -16.29 -2.68
CA HIS A 137 15.24 -15.58 -1.83
C HIS A 137 15.83 -14.33 -2.52
N THR A 138 14.96 -13.45 -3.01
CA THR A 138 15.30 -12.15 -3.59
C THR A 138 14.15 -11.18 -3.36
N TRP A 139 14.35 -9.91 -3.75
CA TRP A 139 13.30 -8.90 -3.64
C TRP A 139 12.12 -9.22 -4.56
N GLN A 140 10.95 -9.34 -3.96
CA GLN A 140 9.67 -9.62 -4.60
C GLN A 140 8.82 -8.36 -4.60
N HIS A 141 8.35 -7.94 -5.78
CA HIS A 141 7.47 -6.79 -5.90
C HIS A 141 6.00 -7.23 -5.86
N LEU A 142 5.34 -6.96 -4.74
CA LEU A 142 3.91 -7.21 -4.60
C LEU A 142 3.11 -5.97 -5.01
N SER A 143 1.98 -6.18 -5.69
CA SER A 143 1.10 -5.10 -6.12
C SER A 143 -0.37 -5.49 -6.00
N LYS A 144 -1.18 -4.54 -5.53
CA LYS A 144 -2.64 -4.65 -5.51
C LYS A 144 -3.27 -3.40 -6.08
N THR A 145 -4.05 -3.56 -7.13
CA THR A 145 -4.89 -2.51 -7.70
C THR A 145 -6.34 -2.80 -7.36
N ASP A 146 -7.05 -1.77 -6.91
CA ASP A 146 -8.49 -1.85 -6.64
C ASP A 146 -9.13 -0.46 -6.77
N THR A 147 -10.44 -0.43 -6.99
CA THR A 147 -11.23 0.80 -7.10
C THR A 147 -11.85 1.13 -5.75
N ALA A 148 -11.68 2.37 -5.29
CA ALA A 148 -12.29 2.83 -4.05
C ALA A 148 -13.82 2.73 -4.14
N PRO A 149 -14.51 1.98 -3.25
CA PRO A 149 -15.96 1.86 -3.30
C PRO A 149 -16.64 3.16 -2.90
N ASP A 150 -17.96 3.22 -3.14
CA ASP A 150 -18.79 4.32 -2.65
C ASP A 150 -18.59 4.51 -1.14
N SER A 151 -18.62 5.77 -0.70
CA SER A 151 -18.38 6.21 0.68
C SER A 151 -16.97 5.97 1.24
N ALA A 152 -16.02 5.44 0.45
CA ALA A 152 -14.63 5.34 0.90
C ALA A 152 -14.00 6.72 1.03
N VAL A 153 -13.45 7.01 2.21
CA VAL A 153 -12.68 8.24 2.49
C VAL A 153 -11.21 7.91 2.69
N PHE A 154 -10.91 6.71 3.21
CA PHE A 154 -9.53 6.25 3.37
C PHE A 154 -9.29 4.90 2.72
N ALA A 155 -8.07 4.70 2.22
CA ALA A 155 -7.46 3.39 2.10
C ALA A 155 -6.56 3.16 3.31
N ARG A 156 -6.82 2.09 4.05
CA ARG A 156 -5.90 1.54 5.04
C ARG A 156 -4.96 0.56 4.32
N CYS A 157 -3.78 1.04 4.00
CA CYS A 157 -2.70 0.28 3.37
C CYS A 157 -2.02 -0.58 4.44
N LEU A 158 -2.03 -1.90 4.27
CA LEU A 158 -1.57 -2.88 5.25
C LEU A 158 -0.38 -3.68 4.70
N LEU A 159 0.73 -3.63 5.42
CA LEU A 159 1.87 -4.54 5.26
C LEU A 159 1.86 -5.47 6.47
N ARG A 160 1.65 -6.76 6.27
CA ARG A 160 1.43 -7.70 7.36
C ARG A 160 2.32 -8.93 7.22
N ILE A 161 2.64 -9.53 8.37
CA ILE A 161 3.26 -10.85 8.43
C ILE A 161 2.19 -11.91 8.63
N TYR A 162 2.30 -12.99 7.88
CA TYR A 162 1.43 -14.16 7.97
C TYR A 162 2.25 -15.36 8.38
N GLY A 163 1.65 -16.24 9.18
CA GLY A 163 2.23 -17.52 9.55
C GLY A 163 1.26 -18.66 9.33
N PHE A 164 1.76 -19.86 9.56
CA PHE A 164 0.98 -21.10 9.44
C PHE A 164 0.49 -21.56 10.82
N THR A 165 -0.62 -22.29 10.86
CA THR A 165 -1.13 -22.89 12.09
C THR A 165 -0.04 -23.72 12.77
N GLY A 166 0.28 -23.41 14.02
CA GLY A 166 1.34 -24.12 14.78
C GLY A 166 2.78 -23.82 14.33
N GLY A 167 2.98 -22.96 13.33
CA GLY A 167 4.31 -22.60 12.84
C GLY A 167 5.06 -21.69 13.83
N PRO A 168 6.40 -21.85 13.95
CA PRO A 168 7.25 -21.04 14.82
C PRO A 168 7.24 -19.57 14.39
N ALA A 169 7.80 -18.67 15.20
CA ALA A 169 8.01 -17.28 14.79
C ALA A 169 8.82 -17.19 13.49
N GLY A 170 8.55 -16.17 12.69
CA GLY A 170 9.26 -15.93 11.44
C GLY A 170 9.03 -14.51 10.93
N GLY A 171 9.84 -14.05 9.98
CA GLY A 171 9.82 -12.65 9.55
C GLY A 171 10.21 -12.43 8.09
N VAL A 172 9.81 -11.27 7.58
CA VAL A 172 10.19 -10.76 6.25
C VAL A 172 10.70 -9.34 6.39
N VAL A 173 11.40 -8.86 5.37
CA VAL A 173 11.83 -7.46 5.22
C VAL A 173 11.08 -6.77 4.10
#